data_AF-A0A852Y9V0-F1
#
_entry.id   AF-A0A852Y9V0-F1
#
_cell.length_a   1.000
_cell.length_b   1.000
_cell.length_c   1.000
_cell.angle_alpha   90.00
_cell.angle_beta   90.00
_cell.angle_gamma   90.00
#
_symmetry.space_group_name_H-M   'P 1'
#
loop_
_entity.id
_entity.type
_entity.pdbx_description
1 polymer ?
#
loop_
_entity_poly.entity_id
_entity_poly.type
_entity_poly.pdbx_seq_one_letter_code
_entity_poly.pdbx_strand_id
1 'polypeptide(L)'
;MTARAAELEVAVARTREAIAAADARLRDAGVLDAGDRVSARVADEALFLITPDGVAPHGPEGFVLAQDDATVVPHTPGGEVDDVALADHARRYRADAALGALVQSGELRIAGADLDAAVDAAGSARELRDRAAAHPPT
;
A
#
# COMPACT_ATOMS: atom_id res chain seq x y z
N MET A 1 24.85 10.31 12.24
CA MET A 1 23.44 10.45 11.82
C MET A 1 23.20 11.91 11.48
N THR A 2 22.71 12.21 10.27
CA THR A 2 22.37 13.58 9.85
C THR A 2 20.91 13.88 10.19
N ALA A 3 20.52 15.16 10.22
CA ALA A 3 19.13 15.54 10.42
C ALA A 3 18.19 14.92 9.37
N ARG A 4 18.63 14.90 8.09
CA ARG A 4 17.87 14.30 6.99
C ARG A 4 17.62 12.79 7.17
N ALA A 5 18.62 12.07 7.66
CA ALA A 5 18.47 10.63 7.93
C ALA A 5 17.42 10.38 9.02
N ALA A 6 17.44 11.19 10.09
CA ALA A 6 16.45 11.09 11.16
C ALA A 6 15.03 11.46 10.68
N GLU A 7 14.89 12.48 9.83
CA GLU A 7 13.61 12.83 9.19
C GLU A 7 13.05 11.68 8.36
N LEU A 8 13.91 11.00 7.58
CA LEU A 8 13.51 9.86 6.77
C LEU A 8 13.06 8.67 7.64
N GLU A 9 13.79 8.34 8.70
CA GLU A 9 13.40 7.28 9.64
C GLU A 9 12.02 7.56 10.26
N VAL A 10 11.76 8.81 10.66
CA VAL A 10 10.44 9.23 11.17
C VAL A 10 9.38 9.13 10.09
N ALA A 11 9.67 9.52 8.85
CA ALA A 11 8.73 9.40 7.74
C ALA A 11 8.37 7.94 7.45
N VAL A 12 9.36 7.04 7.45
CA VAL A 12 9.15 5.59 7.30
C VAL A 12 8.26 5.07 8.43
N ALA A 13 8.59 5.39 9.69
CA ALA A 13 7.81 4.92 10.85
C ALA A 13 6.34 5.38 10.79
N ARG A 14 6.10 6.67 10.48
CA ARG A 14 4.73 7.21 10.35
C ARG A 14 3.97 6.56 9.20
N THR A 15 4.62 6.34 8.07
CA THR A 15 3.98 5.73 6.91
C THR A 15 3.62 4.27 7.21
N ARG A 16 4.45 3.53 7.96
CA ARG A 16 4.13 2.18 8.42
C ARG A 16 2.88 2.14 9.28
N GLU A 17 2.78 3.04 10.26
CA GLU A 17 1.60 3.14 11.13
C GLU A 17 0.34 3.47 10.31
N ALA A 18 0.46 4.40 9.37
CA ALA A 18 -0.66 4.81 8.52
C ALA A 18 -1.14 3.65 7.62
N ILE A 19 -0.22 2.93 6.96
CA ILE A 19 -0.58 1.78 6.13
C ILE A 19 -1.17 0.65 7.00
N ALA A 20 -0.61 0.37 8.17
CA ALA A 20 -1.14 -0.66 9.07
C ALA A 20 -2.59 -0.36 9.48
N ALA A 21 -2.89 0.89 9.82
CA ALA A 21 -4.25 1.33 10.13
C ALA A 21 -5.20 1.24 8.92
N ALA A 22 -4.71 1.62 7.73
CA ALA A 22 -5.48 1.54 6.49
C ALA A 22 -5.79 0.09 6.07
N ASP A 23 -4.79 -0.79 6.10
CA ASP A 23 -4.93 -2.22 5.80
C ASP A 23 -5.94 -2.88 6.75
N ALA A 24 -5.82 -2.64 8.05
CA ALA A 24 -6.77 -3.14 9.04
C ALA A 24 -8.20 -2.64 8.77
N ARG A 25 -8.37 -1.33 8.56
CA ARG A 25 -9.68 -0.73 8.27
C ARG A 25 -10.32 -1.31 7.00
N LEU A 26 -9.54 -1.47 5.94
CA LEU A 26 -10.04 -1.98 4.66
C LEU A 26 -10.40 -3.48 4.74
N ARG A 27 -9.63 -4.27 5.50
CA ARG A 27 -9.94 -5.68 5.76
C ARG A 27 -11.20 -5.83 6.63
N ASP A 28 -11.32 -5.03 7.70
CA ASP A 28 -12.51 -5.03 8.55
C ASP A 28 -13.77 -4.64 7.78
N ALA A 29 -13.64 -3.74 6.79
CA ALA A 29 -14.71 -3.37 5.87
C ALA A 29 -14.97 -4.40 4.75
N GLY A 30 -14.21 -5.49 4.67
CA GLY A 30 -14.32 -6.50 3.61
C GLY A 30 -13.96 -5.97 2.22
N VAL A 31 -13.10 -4.95 2.16
CA VAL A 31 -12.54 -4.40 0.91
C VAL A 31 -11.32 -5.21 0.45
N LEU A 32 -10.51 -5.68 1.40
CA LEU A 32 -9.30 -6.47 1.12
C LEU A 32 -9.39 -7.89 1.68
N ASP A 33 -8.98 -8.85 0.87
CA ASP A 33 -8.78 -10.25 1.25
C ASP A 33 -7.30 -10.56 1.55
N ALA A 34 -6.97 -11.81 1.90
CA ALA A 34 -5.60 -12.18 2.30
C ALA A 34 -4.52 -11.87 1.25
N GLY A 35 -4.84 -11.98 -0.05
CA GLY A 35 -3.89 -11.73 -1.14
C GLY A 35 -3.76 -10.26 -1.58
N ASP A 36 -4.59 -9.39 -1.01
CA ASP A 36 -4.68 -7.99 -1.39
C ASP A 36 -3.61 -7.13 -0.69
N ARG A 37 -3.29 -5.97 -1.28
CA ARG A 37 -2.15 -5.17 -0.88
C ARG A 37 -2.50 -3.70 -0.70
N VAL A 38 -1.84 -3.07 0.26
CA VAL A 38 -1.72 -1.63 0.35
C VAL A 38 -0.25 -1.23 0.25
N SER A 39 0.03 -0.18 -0.51
CA SER A 39 1.34 0.50 -0.48
C SER A 39 1.18 2.01 -0.44
N ALA A 40 2.16 2.70 0.14
CA ALA A 40 2.23 4.16 0.13
C ALA A 40 3.67 4.67 -0.02
N ARG A 41 3.83 5.78 -0.74
CA ARG A 41 5.10 6.48 -0.92
C ARG A 41 5.56 7.09 0.42
N VAL A 42 6.86 7.09 0.65
CA VAL A 42 7.47 7.64 1.87
C VAL A 42 8.05 9.03 1.57
N ALA A 43 7.37 10.06 2.08
CA ALA A 43 7.74 11.46 1.86
C ALA A 43 7.96 11.76 0.36
N ASP A 44 8.85 12.70 0.05
CA ASP A 44 9.23 13.08 -1.32
C ASP A 44 10.38 12.23 -1.89
N GLU A 45 10.67 11.07 -1.29
CA GLU A 45 11.76 10.18 -1.70
C GLU A 45 11.25 9.11 -2.68
N ALA A 46 12.17 8.50 -3.43
CA ALA A 46 11.90 7.36 -4.31
C ALA A 46 11.77 6.04 -3.52
N LEU A 47 10.96 6.08 -2.46
CA LEU A 47 10.74 5.00 -1.51
C LEU A 47 9.24 4.80 -1.30
N PHE A 48 8.84 3.56 -1.09
CA PHE A 48 7.49 3.21 -0.68
C PHE A 48 7.50 2.02 0.29
N LEU A 49 6.43 1.91 1.06
CA LEU A 49 6.16 0.75 1.90
C LEU A 49 5.05 -0.08 1.28
N ILE A 50 5.17 -1.40 1.32
CA ILE A 50 4.16 -2.34 0.82
C ILE A 50 3.84 -3.42 1.86
N THR A 51 2.59 -3.84 1.88
CA THR A 51 2.10 -4.95 2.72
C THR A 51 2.88 -6.22 2.39
N PRO A 52 3.41 -6.96 3.39
CA PRO A 52 4.16 -8.19 3.14
C PRO A 52 3.24 -9.32 2.64
N ASP A 53 3.84 -10.40 2.20
CA ASP A 53 3.17 -11.66 1.89
C ASP A 53 2.62 -12.33 3.16
N GLY A 54 1.64 -13.21 2.96
CA GLY A 54 1.09 -14.05 4.01
C GLY A 54 -0.29 -13.59 4.48
N VAL A 55 -0.67 -14.02 5.68
CA VAL A 55 -2.00 -13.78 6.24
C VAL A 55 -1.92 -12.61 7.22
N ALA A 56 -2.72 -11.57 6.94
CA ALA A 56 -2.95 -10.44 7.82
C ALA A 56 -3.66 -10.84 9.14
N PRO A 57 -3.64 -10.00 10.19
CA PRO A 57 -3.09 -8.64 10.24
C PRO A 57 -1.56 -8.60 10.40
N HIS A 58 -0.94 -7.54 9.88
CA HIS A 58 0.47 -7.25 10.06
C HIS A 58 0.67 -6.04 10.98
N GLY A 59 1.63 -6.15 11.90
CA GLY A 59 2.12 -4.98 12.64
C GLY A 59 2.88 -4.00 11.72
N PRO A 60 3.03 -2.73 12.10
CA PRO A 60 3.77 -1.72 11.32
C PRO A 60 5.18 -2.17 10.90
N GLU A 61 5.85 -2.98 11.72
CA GLU A 61 7.18 -3.53 11.47
C GLU A 61 7.24 -4.57 10.33
N GLY A 62 6.09 -5.13 9.94
CA GLY A 62 5.99 -6.12 8.86
C GLY A 62 6.04 -5.51 7.46
N PHE A 63 5.80 -4.20 7.32
CA PHE A 63 5.75 -3.53 6.02
C PHE A 63 7.16 -3.36 5.43
N VAL A 64 7.30 -3.86 4.20
CA VAL A 64 8.56 -3.88 3.45
C VAL A 64 8.84 -2.51 2.87
N LEU A 65 10.00 -1.94 3.20
CA LEU A 65 10.48 -0.70 2.59
C LEU A 65 11.24 -1.02 1.30
N ALA A 66 10.82 -0.42 0.19
CA ALA A 66 11.42 -0.63 -1.11
C ALA A 66 11.60 0.69 -1.87
N GLN A 67 12.49 0.65 -2.86
CA GLN A 67 12.70 1.74 -3.81
C GLN A 67 11.76 1.60 -5.02
N ASP A 68 11.54 2.70 -5.74
CA ASP A 68 10.75 2.74 -6.99
C ASP A 68 11.33 1.86 -8.12
N ASP A 69 12.48 1.21 -7.89
CA ASP A 69 13.05 0.19 -8.75
C ASP A 69 12.83 -1.26 -8.35
N ALA A 70 11.94 -1.50 -7.39
CA ALA A 70 11.63 -2.80 -6.83
C ALA A 70 12.79 -3.42 -6.03
N THR A 71 13.75 -2.61 -5.59
CA THR A 71 14.78 -3.05 -4.65
C THR A 71 14.29 -2.90 -3.21
N VAL A 72 14.29 -3.98 -2.43
CA VAL A 72 14.06 -3.93 -0.98
C VAL A 72 15.25 -3.25 -0.29
N VAL A 73 14.97 -2.28 0.59
CA VAL A 73 16.02 -1.56 1.32
C VAL A 73 16.64 -2.50 2.37
N PRO A 74 17.94 -2.80 2.29
CA PRO A 74 18.57 -3.78 3.18
C PRO A 74 18.60 -3.29 4.62
N HIS A 75 18.64 -4.24 5.56
CA HIS A 75 18.71 -3.98 7.00
C HIS A 75 17.54 -3.14 7.55
N THR A 76 16.41 -3.11 6.86
CA THR A 76 15.17 -2.52 7.36
C THR A 76 14.21 -3.61 7.81
N PRO A 77 13.37 -3.37 8.85
CA PRO A 77 12.31 -4.31 9.20
C PRO A 77 11.37 -4.56 8.01
N GLY A 78 10.80 -5.76 7.93
CA GLY A 78 9.85 -6.13 6.88
C GLY A 78 9.67 -7.64 6.80
N GLY A 79 8.51 -8.07 6.33
CA GLY A 79 8.25 -9.47 5.97
C GLY A 79 8.79 -9.82 4.58
N GLU A 80 8.44 -11.02 4.11
CA GLU A 80 8.64 -11.40 2.71
C GLU A 80 7.66 -10.63 1.82
N VAL A 81 8.04 -10.38 0.56
CA VAL A 81 7.15 -9.82 -0.46
C VAL A 81 7.41 -10.49 -1.80
N ASP A 82 6.35 -10.86 -2.50
CA ASP A 82 6.45 -11.43 -3.85
C ASP A 82 7.07 -10.43 -4.84
N ASP A 83 8.08 -10.87 -5.58
CA ASP A 83 8.84 -10.04 -6.52
C ASP A 83 7.94 -9.44 -7.61
N VAL A 84 6.90 -10.16 -8.05
CA VAL A 84 5.97 -9.68 -9.08
C VAL A 84 5.09 -8.56 -8.53
N ALA A 85 4.53 -8.73 -7.33
CA ALA A 85 3.77 -7.69 -6.64
C ALA A 85 4.65 -6.44 -6.39
N LEU A 86 5.88 -6.64 -5.91
CA LEU A 86 6.82 -5.55 -5.67
C LEU A 86 7.13 -4.77 -6.95
N ALA A 87 7.44 -5.47 -8.05
CA ALA A 87 7.70 -4.86 -9.35
C ALA A 87 6.48 -4.12 -9.92
N ASP A 88 5.27 -4.64 -9.70
CA ASP A 88 4.01 -4.03 -10.17
C ASP A 88 3.74 -2.68 -9.49
N HIS A 89 3.96 -2.60 -8.17
CA HIS A 89 3.82 -1.37 -7.40
C HIS A 89 4.94 -0.37 -7.72
N ALA A 90 6.20 -0.81 -7.76
CA ALA A 90 7.34 0.03 -8.10
C ALA A 90 7.19 0.68 -9.49
N ARG A 91 6.73 -0.10 -10.49
CA ARG A 91 6.47 0.41 -11.84
C ARG A 91 5.45 1.55 -11.87
N ARG A 92 4.41 1.50 -11.02
CA ARG A 92 3.39 2.56 -10.93
C ARG A 92 3.94 3.82 -10.29
N TYR A 93 4.65 3.70 -9.17
CA TYR A 93 5.31 4.85 -8.54
C TYR A 93 6.33 5.53 -9.45
N ARG A 94 7.06 4.75 -10.26
CA ARG A 94 7.97 5.31 -11.26
C ARG A 94 7.24 6.01 -12.41
N ALA A 95 6.07 5.51 -12.80
CA ALA A 95 5.31 6.06 -13.92
C ALA A 95 4.57 7.36 -13.57
N ASP A 96 4.20 7.54 -12.31
CA ASP A 96 3.46 8.70 -11.83
C ASP A 96 4.03 9.24 -10.51
N ALA A 97 4.68 10.39 -10.59
CA ALA A 97 5.26 11.06 -9.42
C ALA A 97 4.20 11.66 -8.48
N ALA A 98 2.96 11.87 -8.95
CA ALA A 98 1.86 12.35 -8.12
C ALA A 98 1.15 11.21 -7.36
N LEU A 99 1.52 9.95 -7.64
CA LEU A 99 0.98 8.78 -6.96
C LEU A 99 1.56 8.69 -5.54
N GLY A 100 0.69 8.86 -4.55
CA GLY A 100 1.04 8.74 -3.14
C GLY A 100 0.71 7.38 -2.53
N ALA A 101 -0.31 6.68 -3.03
CA ALA A 101 -0.67 5.36 -2.53
C ALA A 101 -1.39 4.47 -3.54
N LEU A 102 -1.33 3.16 -3.30
CA LEU A 102 -2.01 2.13 -4.07
C LEU A 102 -2.72 1.14 -3.15
N VAL A 103 -3.97 0.84 -3.49
CA VAL A 103 -4.73 -0.28 -2.95
C VAL A 103 -4.97 -1.27 -4.08
N GLN A 104 -4.54 -2.52 -3.89
CA GLN A 104 -4.82 -3.63 -4.80
C GLN A 104 -5.86 -4.54 -4.14
N SER A 105 -7.04 -4.65 -4.77
CA SER A 105 -8.14 -5.51 -4.33
C SER A 105 -8.53 -6.45 -5.47
N GLY A 106 -8.10 -7.72 -5.39
CA GLY A 106 -8.12 -8.67 -6.49
C GLY A 106 -7.41 -8.10 -7.73
N GLU A 107 -8.15 -7.95 -8.83
CA GLU A 107 -7.64 -7.37 -10.08
C GLU A 107 -7.67 -5.84 -10.12
N LEU A 108 -8.36 -5.19 -9.18
CA LEU A 108 -8.45 -3.74 -9.14
C LEU A 108 -7.16 -3.14 -8.59
N ARG A 109 -6.65 -2.11 -9.26
CA ARG A 109 -5.60 -1.23 -8.74
C ARG A 109 -6.16 0.16 -8.60
N ILE A 110 -6.20 0.66 -7.37
CA ILE A 110 -6.83 1.91 -6.99
C ILE A 110 -5.73 2.85 -6.52
N ALA A 111 -5.58 3.95 -7.24
CA ALA A 111 -4.53 4.95 -7.02
C ALA A 111 -5.09 6.15 -6.26
N GLY A 112 -4.29 6.70 -5.34
CA GLY A 112 -4.57 7.94 -4.64
C GLY A 112 -3.36 8.88 -4.66
N ALA A 113 -3.62 10.18 -4.65
CA ALA A 113 -2.58 11.20 -4.46
C ALA A 113 -1.93 11.08 -3.06
N ASP A 114 -2.63 10.47 -2.12
CA ASP A 114 -2.17 10.07 -0.81
C ASP A 114 -2.91 8.79 -0.37
N LEU A 115 -2.57 8.28 0.82
CA LEU A 115 -3.16 7.06 1.37
C LEU A 115 -4.66 7.20 1.64
N ASP A 116 -5.11 8.33 2.16
CA ASP A 116 -6.52 8.55 2.49
C ASP A 116 -7.39 8.54 1.22
N ALA A 117 -6.94 9.22 0.16
CA ALA A 117 -7.59 9.22 -1.13
C ALA A 117 -7.69 7.82 -1.74
N ALA A 118 -6.63 7.00 -1.60
CA ALA A 118 -6.65 5.62 -2.08
C ALA A 118 -7.64 4.74 -1.29
N VAL A 119 -7.68 4.90 0.03
CA VAL A 119 -8.59 4.16 0.94
C VAL A 119 -10.05 4.52 0.66
N ASP A 120 -10.37 5.81 0.55
CA ASP A 120 -11.74 6.28 0.27
C ASP A 120 -12.22 5.83 -1.11
N ALA A 121 -11.34 5.87 -2.12
CA ALA A 121 -11.63 5.33 -3.44
C ALA A 121 -11.86 3.81 -3.41
N ALA A 122 -11.10 3.07 -2.59
CA ALA A 122 -11.26 1.62 -2.45
C ALA A 122 -12.59 1.24 -1.80
N GLY A 123 -13.01 1.96 -0.75
CA GLY A 123 -14.33 1.80 -0.14
C GLY A 123 -15.44 2.07 -1.16
N SER A 124 -15.34 3.18 -1.90
CA SER A 124 -16.33 3.54 -2.94
C SER A 124 -16.42 2.48 -4.05
N ALA A 125 -15.28 1.94 -4.50
CA ALA A 125 -15.24 0.89 -5.52
C ALA A 125 -15.91 -0.41 -5.02
N ARG A 126 -15.71 -0.77 -3.75
CA ARG A 126 -16.36 -1.92 -3.12
C ARG A 126 -17.88 -1.78 -3.10
N GLU A 127 -18.38 -0.62 -2.68
CA GLU A 127 -19.83 -0.33 -2.64
C GLU A 127 -20.46 -0.40 -4.03
N LEU A 128 -19.79 0.14 -5.05
CA LEU A 128 -20.26 0.05 -6.43
C LEU A 128 -20.34 -1.39 -6.92
N ARG A 129 -19.33 -2.22 -6.59
CA ARG A 129 -19.31 -3.65 -6.91
C ARG A 129 -20.47 -4.39 -6.25
N ASP A 130 -20.73 -4.14 -4.97
CA ASP A 130 -21.87 -4.75 -4.25
C ASP A 130 -23.21 -4.38 -4.87
N ARG A 131 -23.39 -3.10 -5.20
CA ARG A 131 -24.63 -2.61 -5.82
C ARG A 131 -24.88 -3.26 -7.17
N ALA A 132 -23.83 -3.41 -7.99
CA ALA A 132 -23.91 -4.08 -9.29
C ALA A 132 -24.22 -5.57 -9.14
N ALA A 133 -23.63 -6.26 -8.15
CA ALA A 133 -23.91 -7.66 -7.87
C ALA A 133 -25.36 -7.88 -7.39
N ALA A 134 -25.93 -6.94 -6.63
CA ALA A 134 -27.32 -6.99 -6.20
C ALA A 134 -28.33 -6.71 -7.34
N HIS A 135 -27.91 -6.05 -8.41
CA HIS A 135 -28.74 -5.69 -9.56
C HIS A 135 -28.03 -6.05 -10.88
N PRO A 136 -27.89 -7.35 -11.20
CA PRO A 136 -27.21 -7.76 -12.42
C PRO A 136 -27.97 -7.21 -13.65
N PRO A 137 -27.25 -6.77 -14.70
CA PRO A 137 -27.91 -6.37 -15.94
C PRO A 137 -28.70 -7.56 -16.50
N THR A 138 -29.98 -7.33 -16.78
CA THR A 138 -30.92 -8.29 -17.39
C THR A 138 -30.54 -8.64 -18.82
#